data_AF-A0A653CGF1-F1
#
_entry.id   AF-A0A653CGF1-F1
#
_cell.length_a   1.000
_cell.length_b   1.000
_cell.length_c   1.000
_cell.angle_alpha   90.00
_cell.angle_beta   90.00
_cell.angle_gamma   90.00
#
_symmetry.space_group_name_H-M   'P 1'
#
loop_
_entity.id
_entity.type
_entity.pdbx_description
1 polymer ?
#
loop_
_entity_poly.entity_id
_entity_poly.type
_entity_poly.pdbx_seq_one_letter_code
_entity_poly.pdbx_strand_id
1 'polypeptide(L)'
;MDCVEEVTAELDLKRASIISQEHVDKLPTKQPPDAPKDRFNLVLIIFFFYGLNSMLPLTFFMLANDYWMYKFRNTAYDKWDPRHRTTLQIYFGTIVSIVRAVPVMIVSVLAAIYIHKFHLRPRLVSSTFATSAVFVALTIFVVIDTDDWQLMFLIITAVLMTILGVAGVVFRMSHTRLLARFPLTYMKFDMYGSGCSSLFSIFLQIISLSIGKDSISSALIFFVCGSAVILTSFLLAVASDHLPFYR
;
A
#
# COMPACT_ATOMS: atom_id res chain seq x y z
N MET A 1 -29.08 29.34 -26.97
CA MET A 1 -28.23 29.97 -25.94
C MET A 1 -27.27 28.95 -25.35
N ASP A 2 -27.74 27.73 -25.12
CA ASP A 2 -26.98 26.61 -24.52
C ASP A 2 -25.65 26.25 -25.21
N CYS A 3 -25.62 26.21 -26.55
CA CYS A 3 -24.40 25.87 -27.30
C CYS A 3 -23.28 26.93 -27.18
N VAL A 4 -23.64 28.21 -26.96
CA VAL A 4 -22.64 29.28 -26.78
C VAL A 4 -22.06 29.23 -25.37
N GLU A 5 -22.89 28.94 -24.37
CA GLU A 5 -22.45 28.74 -22.98
C GLU A 5 -21.51 27.53 -22.84
N GLU A 6 -21.81 26.44 -23.53
CA GLU A 6 -20.98 25.22 -23.54
C GLU A 6 -19.60 25.47 -24.15
N VAL A 7 -19.54 26.19 -25.28
CA VAL A 7 -18.28 26.55 -25.94
C VAL A 7 -17.45 27.53 -25.08
N THR A 8 -18.09 28.48 -24.40
CA THR A 8 -17.38 29.38 -23.48
C THR A 8 -16.81 28.65 -22.28
N ALA A 9 -17.55 27.67 -21.73
CA ALA A 9 -17.09 26.86 -20.61
C ALA A 9 -15.88 26.00 -20.98
N GLU A 10 -15.86 25.38 -22.17
CA GLU A 10 -14.69 24.64 -22.68
C GLU A 10 -13.45 25.54 -22.86
N LEU A 11 -13.65 26.76 -23.39
CA LEU A 11 -12.57 27.73 -23.62
C LEU A 11 -11.95 28.22 -22.31
N ASP A 12 -12.77 28.45 -21.29
CA ASP A 12 -12.31 28.85 -19.96
C ASP A 12 -11.55 27.71 -19.26
N LEU A 13 -12.03 26.48 -19.39
CA LEU A 13 -11.34 25.27 -18.90
C LEU A 13 -9.96 25.10 -19.54
N LYS A 14 -9.88 25.31 -20.86
CA LYS A 14 -8.64 25.19 -21.62
C LYS A 14 -7.66 26.32 -21.29
N ARG A 15 -8.14 27.54 -21.05
CA ARG A 15 -7.31 28.66 -20.56
C ARG A 15 -6.78 28.37 -19.16
N ALA A 16 -7.63 27.89 -18.26
CA ALA A 16 -7.22 27.52 -16.91
C ALA A 16 -6.14 26.41 -16.91
N SER A 17 -6.27 25.40 -17.77
CA SER A 17 -5.26 24.34 -17.88
C SER A 17 -3.91 24.84 -18.41
N ILE A 18 -3.93 25.75 -19.40
CA ILE A 18 -2.72 26.35 -19.97
C ILE A 18 -2.00 27.21 -18.94
N ILE A 19 -2.74 28.04 -18.19
CA ILE A 19 -2.18 28.89 -17.12
C ILE A 19 -1.57 28.01 -16.02
N SER A 20 -2.21 26.89 -15.67
CA SER A 20 -1.66 25.94 -14.70
C SER A 20 -0.38 25.27 -15.22
N GLN A 21 -0.31 24.89 -16.50
CA GLN A 21 0.91 24.31 -17.09
C GLN A 21 2.05 25.33 -17.14
N GLU A 22 1.77 26.56 -17.56
CA GLU A 22 2.75 27.63 -17.63
C GLU A 22 3.29 27.98 -16.23
N HIS A 23 2.45 27.92 -15.19
CA HIS A 23 2.87 28.09 -13.80
C HIS A 23 3.76 26.94 -13.32
N VAL A 24 3.44 25.70 -13.70
CA VAL A 24 4.24 24.50 -13.35
C VAL A 24 5.60 24.51 -14.04
N ASP A 25 5.69 24.96 -15.30
CA ASP A 25 6.95 25.08 -16.03
C ASP A 25 7.83 26.23 -15.49
N LYS A 26 7.21 27.26 -14.89
CA LYS A 26 7.90 28.38 -14.23
C LYS A 26 8.33 28.08 -12.79
N LEU A 27 7.88 26.98 -12.18
CA LEU A 27 8.46 26.53 -10.93
C LEU A 27 9.94 26.22 -11.17
N PRO A 28 10.84 26.60 -10.24
CA PRO A 28 12.26 26.34 -10.39
C PRO A 28 12.51 24.84 -10.51
N THR A 29 12.64 24.36 -11.74
CA THR A 29 13.13 23.01 -12.09
C THR A 29 14.62 22.89 -11.82
N LYS A 30 15.31 24.03 -11.65
CA LYS A 30 16.69 24.11 -11.19
C LYS A 30 16.73 24.06 -9.67
N GLN A 31 17.29 22.96 -9.15
CA GLN A 31 17.78 22.86 -7.79
C GLN A 31 18.52 24.16 -7.38
N PRO A 32 18.28 24.72 -6.18
CA PRO A 32 19.08 25.83 -5.70
C PRO A 32 20.58 25.45 -5.74
N PRO A 33 21.50 26.39 -5.96
CA PRO A 33 22.92 26.09 -6.17
C PRO A 33 23.56 25.25 -5.05
N ASP A 34 22.97 25.27 -3.85
CA ASP A 34 23.41 24.50 -2.67
C ASP A 34 22.61 23.20 -2.41
N ALA A 35 21.76 22.76 -3.35
CA ALA A 35 21.02 21.52 -3.17
C ALA A 35 21.95 20.30 -3.29
N PRO A 36 21.92 19.36 -2.33
CA PRO A 36 22.70 18.14 -2.43
C PRO A 36 22.32 17.37 -3.71
N LYS A 37 23.32 17.04 -4.53
CA LYS A 37 23.10 16.26 -5.76
C LYS A 37 22.76 14.82 -5.38
N ASP A 38 21.61 14.30 -5.85
CA ASP A 38 21.24 12.89 -5.66
C ASP A 38 22.21 12.00 -6.45
N ARG A 39 23.21 11.45 -5.76
CA ARG A 39 24.19 10.55 -6.38
C ARG A 39 23.52 9.18 -6.54
N PHE A 40 23.50 8.66 -7.77
CA PHE A 40 22.91 7.37 -8.15
C PHE A 40 21.36 7.30 -8.16
N ASN A 41 20.64 8.43 -8.15
CA ASN A 41 19.17 8.46 -8.18
C ASN A 41 18.52 7.67 -7.01
N LEU A 42 19.22 7.56 -5.88
CA LEU A 42 18.76 6.75 -4.75
C LEU A 42 17.48 7.31 -4.15
N VAL A 43 17.34 8.63 -4.11
CA VAL A 43 16.14 9.27 -3.57
C VAL A 43 14.94 9.00 -4.49
N LEU A 44 15.14 8.97 -5.81
CA LEU A 44 14.10 8.57 -6.78
C LEU A 44 13.66 7.11 -6.56
N ILE A 45 14.61 6.20 -6.32
CA ILE A 45 14.32 4.78 -6.02
C ILE A 45 13.53 4.66 -4.71
N ILE A 46 13.92 5.41 -3.66
CA ILE A 46 13.20 5.41 -2.37
C ILE A 46 11.74 5.82 -2.57
N PHE A 47 11.48 6.92 -3.29
CA PHE A 47 10.11 7.38 -3.55
C PHE A 47 9.31 6.39 -4.39
N PHE A 48 9.93 5.74 -5.38
CA PHE A 48 9.29 4.67 -6.14
C PHE A 48 8.86 3.50 -5.25
N PHE A 49 9.74 3.01 -4.37
CA PHE A 49 9.43 1.91 -3.45
C PHE A 49 8.42 2.30 -2.35
N TYR A 50 8.38 3.58 -1.96
CA TYR A 50 7.36 4.06 -1.04
C TYR A 50 5.97 4.10 -1.67
N GLY A 51 5.85 4.58 -2.92
CA GLY A 51 4.60 4.52 -3.67
C GLY A 51 4.11 3.08 -3.82
N LEU A 52 5.03 2.19 -4.16
CA LEU A 52 4.77 0.77 -4.33
C LEU A 52 4.34 0.09 -3.00
N ASN A 53 5.00 0.38 -1.88
CA ASN A 53 4.61 -0.09 -0.54
C ASN A 53 3.23 0.42 -0.09
N SER A 54 2.81 1.60 -0.54
CA SER A 54 1.57 2.21 -0.06
C SER A 54 0.31 1.42 -0.44
N MET A 55 0.36 0.69 -1.55
CA MET A 55 -0.79 -0.03 -2.14
C MET A 55 -0.69 -1.55 -2.02
N LEU A 56 0.51 -2.12 -2.04
CA LEU A 56 0.69 -3.58 -2.10
C LEU A 56 0.11 -4.39 -0.93
N PRO A 57 0.29 -4.01 0.35
CA PRO A 57 -0.07 -4.89 1.44
C PRO A 57 -1.56 -5.25 1.46
N LEU A 58 -2.42 -4.26 1.21
CA LEU A 58 -3.86 -4.49 1.14
C LEU A 58 -4.24 -5.25 -0.14
N THR A 59 -3.62 -4.90 -1.27
CA THR A 59 -3.90 -5.56 -2.56
C THR A 59 -3.58 -7.04 -2.51
N PHE A 60 -2.40 -7.43 -2.03
CA PHE A 60 -1.99 -8.84 -1.95
C PHE A 60 -2.83 -9.65 -0.97
N PHE A 61 -3.24 -9.03 0.14
CA PHE A 61 -4.20 -9.66 1.05
C PHE A 61 -5.51 -10.01 0.35
N MET A 62 -6.05 -9.10 -0.47
CA MET A 62 -7.29 -9.34 -1.22
C MET A 62 -7.12 -10.36 -2.35
N LEU A 63 -5.96 -10.36 -3.04
CA LEU A 63 -5.68 -11.30 -4.13
C LEU A 63 -5.52 -12.75 -3.64
N ALA A 64 -5.08 -12.95 -2.40
CA ALA A 64 -5.02 -14.28 -1.78
C ALA A 64 -6.40 -14.85 -1.36
N ASN A 65 -7.50 -14.45 -2.03
CA ASN A 65 -8.85 -14.90 -1.69
C ASN A 65 -9.02 -16.43 -1.70
N ASP A 66 -8.40 -17.11 -2.66
CA ASP A 66 -8.44 -18.57 -2.73
C ASP A 66 -7.87 -19.25 -1.46
N TYR A 67 -6.81 -18.67 -0.92
CA TYR A 67 -6.21 -19.12 0.35
C TYR A 67 -7.12 -18.86 1.55
N TRP A 68 -7.76 -17.70 1.63
CA TRP A 68 -8.73 -17.44 2.70
C TRP A 68 -9.91 -18.40 2.64
N MET A 69 -10.41 -18.69 1.44
CA MET A 69 -11.47 -19.69 1.27
C MET A 69 -11.00 -21.07 1.70
N TYR A 70 -9.77 -21.47 1.35
CA TYR A 70 -9.18 -22.72 1.82
C TYR A 70 -9.04 -22.78 3.36
N LYS A 71 -8.58 -21.70 4.00
CA LYS A 71 -8.36 -21.66 5.46
C LYS A 71 -9.62 -21.73 6.30
N PHE A 72 -10.73 -21.19 5.80
CA PHE A 72 -12.03 -21.21 6.49
C PHE A 72 -12.98 -22.29 5.95
N ARG A 73 -12.47 -23.23 5.15
CA ARG A 73 -13.25 -24.34 4.59
C ARG A 73 -13.75 -25.27 5.69
N ASN A 74 -14.75 -26.08 5.35
CA ASN A 74 -15.12 -27.22 6.17
C ASN A 74 -13.98 -28.25 6.17
N THR A 75 -13.40 -28.52 7.34
CA THR A 75 -12.23 -29.40 7.52
C THR A 75 -12.51 -30.85 7.18
N ALA A 76 -13.78 -31.25 7.03
CA ALA A 76 -14.15 -32.56 6.50
C ALA A 76 -13.75 -32.77 5.02
N TYR A 77 -13.35 -31.71 4.31
CA TYR A 77 -12.94 -31.76 2.90
C TYR A 77 -11.55 -31.15 2.69
N ASP A 78 -10.74 -31.80 1.84
CA ASP A 78 -9.39 -31.34 1.50
C ASP A 78 -9.37 -30.07 0.64
N LYS A 79 -10.49 -29.77 -0.05
CA LYS A 79 -10.64 -28.61 -0.93
C LYS A 79 -11.89 -27.82 -0.56
N TRP A 80 -11.83 -26.50 -0.78
CA TRP A 80 -13.01 -25.66 -0.61
C TRP A 80 -13.91 -25.75 -1.85
N ASP A 81 -15.22 -25.84 -1.64
CA ASP A 81 -16.22 -25.83 -2.72
C ASP A 81 -16.90 -24.45 -2.78
N PRO A 82 -16.85 -23.75 -3.93
CA PRO A 82 -17.58 -22.50 -4.12
C PRO A 82 -19.09 -22.60 -3.88
N ARG A 83 -19.70 -23.77 -4.05
CA ARG A 83 -21.15 -24.01 -3.90
C ARG A 83 -21.58 -24.25 -2.46
N HIS A 84 -20.66 -24.70 -1.61
CA HIS A 84 -20.92 -25.05 -0.21
C HIS A 84 -20.01 -24.27 0.72
N ARG A 85 -20.28 -22.98 0.87
CA ARG A 85 -19.48 -22.09 1.72
C ARG A 85 -19.91 -22.16 3.18
N THR A 86 -18.94 -22.23 4.08
CA THR A 86 -19.15 -22.09 5.52
C THR A 86 -19.52 -20.65 5.87
N THR A 87 -20.14 -20.45 7.03
CA THR A 87 -20.43 -19.12 7.58
C THR A 87 -19.16 -18.27 7.69
N LEU A 88 -18.03 -18.86 8.08
CA LEU A 88 -16.74 -18.15 8.18
C LEU A 88 -16.26 -17.66 6.80
N GLN A 89 -16.36 -18.48 5.76
CA GLN A 89 -16.00 -18.07 4.39
C GLN A 89 -16.86 -16.91 3.87
N ILE A 90 -18.16 -16.93 4.15
CA ILE A 90 -19.10 -15.91 3.68
C ILE A 90 -18.82 -14.57 4.36
N TYR A 91 -18.64 -14.56 5.69
CA TYR A 91 -18.49 -13.33 6.45
C TYR A 91 -17.05 -12.84 6.61
N PHE A 92 -16.03 -13.66 6.32
CA PHE A 92 -14.60 -13.32 6.47
C PHE A 92 -14.26 -11.94 5.89
N GLY A 93 -14.55 -11.74 4.60
CA GLY A 93 -14.19 -10.50 3.90
C GLY A 93 -14.84 -9.27 4.52
N THR A 94 -16.11 -9.39 4.90
CA THR A 94 -16.89 -8.32 5.53
C THR A 94 -16.41 -8.02 6.94
N ILE A 95 -16.18 -9.05 7.77
CA ILE A 95 -15.69 -8.91 9.15
C ILE A 95 -14.33 -8.21 9.14
N VAL A 96 -13.36 -8.72 8.37
CA VAL A 96 -12.02 -8.13 8.28
C VAL A 96 -12.09 -6.69 7.77
N SER A 97 -12.94 -6.41 6.78
CA SER A 97 -13.09 -5.07 6.23
C SER A 97 -13.65 -4.07 7.25
N ILE A 98 -14.70 -4.43 7.99
CA ILE A 98 -15.32 -3.56 8.99
C ILE A 98 -14.38 -3.35 10.17
N VAL A 99 -13.82 -4.43 10.72
CA VAL A 99 -12.90 -4.40 11.88
C VAL A 99 -11.67 -3.55 11.57
N ARG A 100 -11.16 -3.61 10.33
CA ARG A 100 -10.07 -2.74 9.88
C ARG A 100 -10.52 -1.31 9.65
N ALA A 101 -11.65 -1.09 8.96
CA ALA A 101 -12.05 0.24 8.48
C ALA A 101 -12.36 1.21 9.63
N VAL A 102 -13.05 0.76 10.67
CA VAL A 102 -13.47 1.63 11.79
C VAL A 102 -12.26 2.24 12.53
N PRO A 103 -11.27 1.46 13.00
CA PRO A 103 -10.08 2.03 13.64
C PRO A 103 -9.22 2.85 12.68
N VAL A 104 -9.09 2.42 11.42
CA VAL A 104 -8.33 3.15 10.40
C VAL A 104 -8.91 4.53 10.15
N MET A 105 -10.24 4.67 10.14
CA MET A 105 -10.93 5.95 10.00
C MET A 105 -10.71 6.84 11.22
N ILE A 106 -10.82 6.29 12.44
CA ILE A 106 -10.56 7.06 13.66
C ILE A 106 -9.11 7.57 13.67
N VAL A 107 -8.15 6.68 13.38
CA VAL A 107 -6.74 7.05 13.33
C VAL A 107 -6.43 8.00 12.18
N SER A 108 -7.10 7.93 11.04
CA SER A 108 -6.87 8.89 9.95
C SER A 108 -7.30 10.31 10.32
N VAL A 109 -8.42 10.47 11.03
CA VAL A 109 -8.87 11.76 11.56
C VAL A 109 -7.91 12.26 12.64
N LEU A 110 -7.54 11.41 13.61
CA LEU A 110 -6.58 11.76 14.65
C LEU A 110 -5.20 12.11 14.06
N ALA A 111 -4.75 11.36 13.06
CA ALA A 111 -3.53 11.66 12.35
C ALA A 111 -3.64 13.03 11.68
N ALA A 112 -4.70 13.32 10.92
CA ALA A 112 -4.86 14.63 10.27
C ALA A 112 -4.68 15.81 11.26
N ILE A 113 -5.22 15.68 12.48
CA ILE A 113 -5.11 16.72 13.53
C ILE A 113 -3.73 16.73 14.19
N TYR A 114 -3.23 15.59 14.67
CA TYR A 114 -2.07 15.53 15.57
C TYR A 114 -0.73 15.24 14.89
N ILE A 115 -0.72 14.82 13.63
CA ILE A 115 0.50 14.35 12.96
C ILE A 115 1.53 15.47 12.71
N HIS A 116 1.17 16.74 12.90
CA HIS A 116 2.13 17.85 12.91
C HIS A 116 2.96 17.93 14.20
N LYS A 117 2.49 17.38 15.32
CA LYS A 117 3.21 17.40 16.61
C LYS A 117 4.35 16.40 16.68
N PHE A 118 4.33 15.37 15.83
CA PHE A 118 5.32 14.30 15.83
C PHE A 118 6.39 14.52 14.77
N HIS A 119 7.65 14.23 15.14
CA HIS A 119 8.77 14.22 14.21
C HIS A 119 8.50 13.25 13.04
N LEU A 120 8.76 13.71 11.82
CA LEU A 120 8.45 13.00 10.58
C LEU A 120 9.20 11.67 10.47
N ARG A 121 10.48 11.65 10.85
CA ARG A 121 11.41 10.52 10.68
C ARG A 121 11.06 9.28 11.48
N PRO A 122 11.01 9.32 12.83
CA PRO A 122 10.73 8.13 13.62
C PRO A 122 9.37 7.53 13.26
N ARG A 123 8.40 8.39 12.94
CA ARG A 123 7.06 7.98 12.50
C ARG A 123 7.06 7.25 11.16
N LEU A 124 7.85 7.72 10.18
CA LEU A 124 7.97 7.07 8.88
C LEU A 124 8.59 5.68 9.04
N VAL A 125 9.75 5.60 9.69
CA VAL A 125 10.47 4.33 9.92
C VAL A 125 9.63 3.35 10.75
N SER A 126 8.99 3.81 11.83
CA SER A 126 8.16 2.96 12.68
C SER A 126 6.93 2.41 11.94
N SER A 127 6.31 3.21 11.08
CA SER A 127 5.14 2.77 10.30
C SER A 127 5.50 1.73 9.24
N THR A 128 6.63 1.89 8.56
CA THR A 128 7.14 0.92 7.59
C THR A 128 7.58 -0.37 8.28
N PHE A 129 8.25 -0.28 9.44
CA PHE A 129 8.60 -1.43 10.26
C PHE A 129 7.36 -2.22 10.70
N ALA A 130 6.34 -1.53 11.24
CA ALA A 130 5.10 -2.18 11.65
C ALA A 130 4.40 -2.89 10.47
N THR A 131 4.37 -2.25 9.29
CA THR A 131 3.82 -2.84 8.07
C THR A 131 4.58 -4.10 7.67
N SER A 132 5.92 -4.05 7.69
CA SER A 132 6.80 -5.19 7.39
C SER A 132 6.58 -6.34 8.37
N ALA A 133 6.58 -6.06 9.67
CA ALA A 133 6.40 -7.08 10.72
C ALA A 133 5.05 -7.79 10.59
N VAL A 134 3.97 -7.05 10.35
CA VAL A 134 2.64 -7.64 10.15
C VAL A 134 2.60 -8.50 8.89
N PHE A 135 3.22 -8.06 7.80
CA PHE A 135 3.20 -8.82 6.55
C PHE A 135 4.04 -10.11 6.63
N VAL A 136 5.16 -10.07 7.34
CA VAL A 136 5.95 -11.27 7.69
C VAL A 136 5.13 -12.21 8.57
N ALA A 137 4.44 -11.70 9.58
CA ALA A 137 3.55 -12.51 10.42
C ALA A 137 2.46 -13.22 9.60
N LEU A 138 1.81 -12.50 8.67
CA LEU A 138 0.82 -13.11 7.76
C LEU A 138 1.45 -14.20 6.91
N THR A 139 2.66 -13.98 6.40
CA THR A 139 3.42 -14.98 5.61
C THR A 139 3.67 -16.25 6.42
N ILE A 140 4.03 -16.12 7.70
CA ILE A 140 4.23 -17.27 8.60
C ILE A 140 2.90 -18.03 8.80
N PHE A 141 1.79 -17.30 8.99
CA PHE A 141 0.46 -17.91 9.15
C PHE A 141 -0.05 -18.64 7.91
N VAL A 142 0.48 -18.36 6.72
CA VAL A 142 0.13 -19.11 5.50
C VAL A 142 0.49 -20.59 5.62
N VAL A 143 1.62 -20.90 6.28
CA VAL A 143 2.15 -22.27 6.39
C VAL A 143 1.62 -23.01 7.62
N ILE A 144 1.28 -22.29 8.70
CA ILE A 144 0.77 -22.88 9.94
C ILE A 144 -0.62 -23.46 9.70
N ASP A 145 -0.87 -24.70 10.14
CA ASP A 145 -2.20 -25.28 10.12
C ASP A 145 -3.10 -24.64 11.20
N THR A 146 -4.31 -24.29 10.80
CA THR A 146 -5.30 -23.55 11.61
C THR A 146 -6.64 -24.26 11.65
N ASP A 147 -6.72 -25.50 11.15
CA ASP A 147 -7.98 -26.23 10.99
C ASP A 147 -8.71 -26.47 12.34
N ASP A 148 -7.98 -26.63 13.44
CA ASP A 148 -8.56 -26.81 14.79
C ASP A 148 -9.12 -25.51 15.42
N TRP A 149 -8.63 -24.34 14.99
CA TRP A 149 -8.88 -23.06 15.68
C TRP A 149 -9.22 -21.91 14.72
N GLN A 150 -9.96 -22.21 13.66
CA GLN A 150 -10.31 -21.26 12.59
C GLN A 150 -10.91 -19.94 13.08
N LEU A 151 -11.76 -19.95 14.12
CA LEU A 151 -12.35 -18.72 14.68
C LEU A 151 -11.29 -17.80 15.32
N MET A 152 -10.36 -18.38 16.08
CA MET A 152 -9.27 -17.63 16.69
C MET A 152 -8.32 -17.08 15.60
N PHE A 153 -8.09 -17.86 14.53
CA PHE A 153 -7.31 -17.41 13.37
C PHE A 153 -7.96 -16.21 12.66
N LEU A 154 -9.29 -16.19 12.53
CA LEU A 154 -10.04 -15.05 12.00
C LEU A 154 -9.81 -13.79 12.85
N ILE A 155 -9.90 -13.90 14.18
CA ILE A 155 -9.70 -12.77 15.10
C ILE A 155 -8.28 -12.22 14.97
N ILE A 156 -7.26 -13.10 15.00
CA ILE A 156 -5.86 -12.70 14.83
C ILE A 156 -5.66 -12.00 13.48
N THR A 157 -6.19 -12.57 12.40
CA THR A 157 -6.07 -11.98 11.05
C THR A 157 -6.72 -10.61 10.97
N ALA A 158 -7.91 -10.43 11.57
CA ALA A 158 -8.60 -9.14 11.61
C ALA A 158 -7.82 -8.09 12.42
N VAL A 159 -7.20 -8.48 13.54
CA VAL A 159 -6.33 -7.60 14.33
C VAL A 159 -5.08 -7.21 13.54
N LEU A 160 -4.41 -8.17 12.90
CA LEU A 160 -3.25 -7.90 12.04
C LEU A 160 -3.61 -6.94 10.90
N MET A 161 -4.74 -7.15 10.24
CA MET A 161 -5.24 -6.25 9.19
C MET A 161 -5.54 -4.84 9.71
N THR A 162 -6.02 -4.72 10.94
CA THR A 162 -6.25 -3.43 11.60
C THR A 162 -4.92 -2.71 11.84
N ILE A 163 -3.92 -3.40 12.40
CA ILE A 163 -2.58 -2.84 12.60
C ILE A 163 -1.97 -2.43 11.26
N LEU A 164 -2.08 -3.27 10.24
CA LEU A 164 -1.61 -2.98 8.88
C LEU A 164 -2.27 -1.72 8.31
N GLY A 165 -3.59 -1.59 8.50
CA GLY A 165 -4.34 -0.41 8.05
C GLY A 165 -3.93 0.87 8.77
N VAL A 166 -3.78 0.80 10.09
CA VAL A 166 -3.37 1.92 10.95
C VAL A 166 -1.96 2.38 10.60
N ALA A 167 -1.01 1.44 10.52
CA ALA A 167 0.36 1.71 10.10
C ALA A 167 0.39 2.29 8.67
N GLY A 168 -0.44 1.76 7.76
CA GLY A 168 -0.56 2.25 6.39
C GLY A 168 -1.07 3.69 6.29
N VAL A 169 -2.02 4.11 7.13
CA VAL A 169 -2.46 5.51 7.18
C VAL A 169 -1.34 6.42 7.66
N VAL A 170 -0.67 6.04 8.74
CA VAL A 170 0.46 6.81 9.29
C VAL A 170 1.59 6.92 8.27
N PHE A 171 1.91 5.82 7.58
CA PHE A 171 2.90 5.78 6.50
C PHE A 171 2.53 6.74 5.37
N ARG A 172 1.32 6.61 4.79
CA ARG A 172 0.86 7.47 3.68
C ARG A 172 0.91 8.95 4.06
N MET A 173 0.38 9.33 5.22
CA MET A 173 0.39 10.72 5.68
C MET A 173 1.82 11.26 5.91
N SER A 174 2.73 10.42 6.40
CA SER A 174 4.14 10.80 6.60
C SER A 174 4.86 10.97 5.28
N HIS A 175 4.70 9.99 4.40
CA HIS A 175 5.30 9.98 3.09
C HIS A 175 4.83 11.17 2.25
N THR A 176 3.52 11.42 2.15
CA THR A 176 3.02 12.57 1.38
C THR A 176 3.55 13.90 1.92
N ARG A 177 3.69 14.04 3.25
CA ARG A 177 4.33 15.23 3.85
C ARG A 177 5.81 15.35 3.52
N LEU A 178 6.51 14.23 3.46
CA LEU A 178 7.92 14.21 3.04
C LEU A 178 8.02 14.61 1.56
N LEU A 179 7.18 14.01 0.71
CA LEU A 179 7.14 14.22 -0.73
C LEU A 179 6.84 15.69 -1.09
N ALA A 180 5.95 16.35 -0.35
CA ALA A 180 5.63 17.77 -0.53
C ALA A 180 6.81 18.73 -0.31
N ARG A 181 7.90 18.29 0.32
CA ARG A 181 9.13 19.09 0.50
C ARG A 181 10.12 18.94 -0.66
N PHE A 182 9.90 17.97 -1.54
CA PHE A 182 10.80 17.68 -2.65
C PHE A 182 10.29 18.26 -3.97
N PRO A 183 11.19 18.49 -4.94
CA PRO A 183 10.80 18.88 -6.29
C PRO A 183 9.80 17.91 -6.93
N LEU A 184 8.96 18.43 -7.83
CA LEU A 184 7.91 17.66 -8.52
C LEU A 184 8.42 16.39 -9.23
N THR A 185 9.70 16.34 -9.61
CA THR A 185 10.33 15.14 -10.18
C THR A 185 10.18 13.93 -9.27
N TYR A 186 10.34 14.07 -7.95
CA TYR A 186 10.23 12.95 -7.00
C TYR A 186 8.79 12.46 -6.85
N MET A 187 7.82 13.38 -6.93
CA MET A 187 6.39 13.05 -6.93
C MET A 187 6.00 12.19 -8.13
N LYS A 188 6.58 12.43 -9.31
CA LYS A 188 6.36 11.58 -10.50
C LYS A 188 6.78 10.13 -10.24
N PHE A 189 7.94 9.92 -9.61
CA PHE A 189 8.45 8.58 -9.31
C PHE A 189 7.63 7.85 -8.24
N ASP A 190 7.12 8.56 -7.25
CA ASP A 190 6.15 8.01 -6.29
C ASP A 190 4.87 7.52 -7.00
N MET A 191 4.30 8.35 -7.87
CA MET A 191 3.12 7.99 -8.66
C MET A 191 3.39 6.80 -9.59
N TYR A 192 4.57 6.72 -10.22
CA TYR A 192 4.98 5.55 -10.98
C TYR A 192 5.02 4.30 -10.10
N GLY A 193 5.57 4.38 -8.89
CA GLY A 193 5.58 3.28 -7.93
C GLY A 193 4.17 2.77 -7.58
N SER A 194 3.25 3.69 -7.27
CA SER A 194 1.85 3.33 -6.98
C SER A 194 1.09 2.80 -8.19
N GLY A 195 1.40 3.22 -9.41
CA GLY A 195 0.82 2.62 -10.62
C GLY A 195 1.38 1.22 -10.89
N CYS A 196 2.70 1.07 -10.74
CA CYS A 196 3.42 -0.20 -10.91
C CYS A 196 2.98 -1.27 -9.90
N SER A 197 2.57 -0.91 -8.68
CA SER A 197 2.07 -1.91 -7.72
C SER A 197 0.87 -2.69 -8.24
N SER A 198 -0.05 -2.03 -8.97
CA SER A 198 -1.23 -2.69 -9.53
C SER A 198 -0.85 -3.60 -10.70
N LEU A 199 0.05 -3.15 -11.57
CA LEU A 199 0.59 -3.97 -12.66
C LEU A 199 1.28 -5.22 -12.10
N PHE A 200 2.16 -5.03 -11.10
CA PHE A 200 2.85 -6.12 -10.43
C PHE A 200 1.88 -7.12 -9.81
N SER A 201 0.81 -6.62 -9.19
CA SER A 201 -0.26 -7.45 -8.62
C SER A 201 -0.99 -8.29 -9.68
N ILE A 202 -1.28 -7.72 -10.84
CA ILE A 202 -1.91 -8.44 -11.97
C ILE A 202 -0.98 -9.53 -12.50
N PHE A 203 0.31 -9.25 -12.69
CA PHE A 203 1.28 -10.25 -13.14
C PHE A 203 1.37 -11.42 -12.15
N LEU A 204 1.48 -11.13 -10.85
CA LEU A 204 1.49 -12.18 -9.83
C LEU A 204 0.17 -12.97 -9.80
N GLN A 205 -0.96 -12.31 -10.02
CA GLN A 205 -2.25 -12.99 -10.10
C GLN A 205 -2.32 -13.96 -11.28
N ILE A 206 -1.81 -13.60 -12.45
CA ILE A 206 -1.73 -14.49 -13.61
C ILE A 206 -0.83 -15.68 -13.30
N ILE A 207 0.36 -15.44 -12.73
CA ILE A 207 1.31 -16.49 -12.34
C ILE A 207 0.67 -17.46 -11.32
N SER A 208 0.02 -16.91 -10.30
CA SER A 208 -0.71 -17.67 -9.26
C SER A 208 -1.78 -18.58 -9.86
N LEU A 209 -2.58 -18.08 -10.80
CA LEU A 209 -3.60 -18.87 -11.50
C LEU A 209 -2.99 -19.96 -12.40
N SER A 210 -1.85 -19.70 -13.04
CA SER A 210 -1.15 -20.71 -13.85
C SER A 210 -0.56 -21.85 -13.02
N ILE A 211 -0.14 -21.56 -11.78
CA ILE A 211 0.40 -22.56 -10.85
C ILE A 211 -0.71 -23.33 -10.12
N GLY A 212 -1.94 -22.80 -10.10
CA GLY A 212 -3.07 -23.03 -9.19
C GLY A 212 -3.57 -24.46 -8.92
N LYS A 213 -2.68 -25.39 -8.56
CA LYS A 213 -3.03 -26.70 -8.02
C LYS A 213 -3.26 -26.66 -6.51
N ASP A 214 -2.59 -25.74 -5.80
CA ASP A 214 -2.61 -25.62 -4.34
C ASP A 214 -2.82 -24.17 -3.87
N SER A 215 -3.87 -23.94 -3.04
CA SER A 215 -4.23 -22.61 -2.52
C SER A 215 -3.14 -22.01 -1.61
N ILE A 216 -2.40 -22.85 -0.88
CA ILE A 216 -1.29 -22.42 -0.02
C ILE A 216 -0.12 -21.89 -0.86
N SER A 217 0.30 -22.64 -1.88
CA SER A 217 1.40 -22.25 -2.77
C SER A 217 1.10 -20.94 -3.50
N SER A 218 -0.16 -20.77 -3.93
CA SER A 218 -0.65 -19.52 -4.53
C SER A 218 -0.54 -18.33 -3.57
N ALA A 219 -0.97 -18.48 -2.32
CA ALA A 219 -0.83 -17.42 -1.32
C ALA A 219 0.63 -17.08 -1.00
N LEU A 220 1.50 -18.09 -0.90
CA LEU A 220 2.92 -17.87 -0.62
C LEU A 220 3.58 -16.95 -1.66
N ILE A 221 3.19 -17.04 -2.93
CA ILE A 221 3.70 -16.12 -3.97
C ILE A 221 3.38 -14.68 -3.60
N PHE A 222 2.13 -14.36 -3.25
CA PHE A 222 1.75 -13.00 -2.87
C PHE A 222 2.43 -12.55 -1.58
N PHE A 223 2.41 -13.38 -0.54
CA PHE A 223 2.94 -13.00 0.78
C PHE A 223 4.47 -12.90 0.82
N VAL A 224 5.20 -13.78 0.12
CA VAL A 224 6.65 -13.72 0.01
C VAL A 224 7.09 -12.55 -0.87
N CYS A 225 6.50 -12.38 -2.06
CA CYS A 225 6.83 -11.24 -2.92
C CYS A 225 6.50 -9.91 -2.24
N GLY A 226 5.36 -9.81 -1.55
CA GLY A 226 4.99 -8.62 -0.79
C GLY A 226 5.94 -8.37 0.37
N SER A 227 6.32 -9.42 1.11
CA SER A 227 7.31 -9.31 2.20
C SER A 227 8.65 -8.78 1.70
N ALA A 228 9.16 -9.31 0.58
CA ALA A 228 10.43 -8.87 0.00
C ALA A 228 10.41 -7.39 -0.38
N VAL A 229 9.31 -6.95 -0.99
CA VAL A 229 9.10 -5.56 -1.38
C VAL A 229 8.97 -4.63 -0.17
N ILE A 230 8.12 -4.96 0.79
CA ILE A 230 7.88 -4.15 1.99
C ILE A 230 9.16 -4.07 2.84
N LEU A 231 9.91 -5.18 2.93
CA LEU A 231 11.21 -5.22 3.60
C LEU A 231 12.23 -4.34 2.88
N THR A 232 12.24 -4.36 1.54
CA THR A 232 13.09 -3.45 0.74
C THR A 232 12.73 -1.99 1.05
N SER A 233 11.44 -1.63 1.11
CA SER A 233 11.00 -0.29 1.48
C SER A 233 11.39 0.08 2.92
N PHE A 234 11.42 -0.88 3.86
CA PHE A 234 11.92 -0.66 5.22
C PHE A 234 13.44 -0.41 5.25
N LEU A 235 14.23 -1.22 4.57
CA LEU A 235 15.68 -1.03 4.47
C LEU A 235 16.03 0.31 3.82
N LEU A 236 15.29 0.69 2.78
CA LEU A 236 15.40 2.00 2.14
C LEU A 236 15.02 3.15 3.09
N ALA A 237 14.01 2.96 3.95
CA ALA A 237 13.64 3.94 4.95
C ALA A 237 14.76 4.17 5.98
N VAL A 238 15.41 3.10 6.45
CA VAL A 238 16.56 3.20 7.37
C VAL A 238 17.78 3.80 6.66
N ALA A 239 18.08 3.35 5.43
CA ALA A 239 19.20 3.89 4.64
C ALA A 239 19.03 5.39 4.35
N SER A 240 17.79 5.87 4.26
CA SER A 240 17.48 7.28 4.04
C SER A 240 18.01 8.20 5.16
N ASP A 241 18.22 7.69 6.38
CA ASP A 241 18.76 8.45 7.51
C ASP A 241 20.25 8.80 7.35
N HIS A 242 20.97 8.07 6.49
CA HIS A 242 22.38 8.31 6.20
C HIS A 242 22.60 9.25 5.00
N LEU A 243 21.53 9.61 4.26
CA LEU A 243 21.65 10.46 3.08
C LEU A 243 21.63 11.95 3.47
N PRO A 244 22.60 12.76 3.00
CA PRO A 244 22.65 14.21 3.27
C PRO A 244 21.46 14.97 2.64
N PHE A 245 20.76 14.35 1.69
CA PHE A 245 19.56 14.90 1.04
C PHE A 245 18.32 14.91 1.96
N TYR A 246 18.39 14.21 3.08
CA TYR A 246 17.29 13.97 4.00
C TYR A 246 17.50 14.60 5.40
N ARG A 247 18.67 15.22 5.63
CA ARG A 247 18.95 16.10 6.77
C ARG A 247 18.42 17.50 6.50
#